data_AF-A0AAV7JBK4-F1
#
_entry.id   AF-A0AAV7JBK4-F1
#
_cell.length_a   1.000
_cell.length_b   1.000
_cell.length_c   1.000
_cell.angle_alpha   90.00
_cell.angle_beta   90.00
_cell.angle_gamma   90.00
#
_symmetry.space_group_name_H-M   'P 1'
#
loop_
_entity.id
_entity.type
_entity.pdbx_description
1 polymer ?
#
loop_
_entity_poly.entity_id
_entity_poly.type
_entity_poly.pdbx_seq_one_letter_code
_entity_poly.pdbx_strand_id
1 'polypeptide(L)'
;MFLQDKQFPLLHLFENSEWLSQLAYLSDIFSRLNDLNLGLQGLSITVFDVNDKINAMVKKLQLFEMKIKAGDVSAFPTLESFISENKLTLDDSVRDNIVAHIDSLRQQFATTIQYQQKSTTG
;
A
#
# COMPACT_ATOMS: atom_id res chain seq x y z
N MET A 1 10.30 -14.77 -30.19
CA MET A 1 9.90 -15.00 -28.78
C MET A 1 11.16 -14.88 -27.93
N PHE A 2 11.37 -13.75 -27.24
CA PHE A 2 12.69 -13.28 -26.78
C PHE A 2 13.15 -13.85 -25.43
N LEU A 3 12.39 -14.76 -24.82
CA LEU A 3 12.58 -15.18 -23.41
C LEU A 3 12.75 -16.68 -23.20
N GLN A 4 12.82 -17.50 -24.25
CA GLN A 4 12.93 -18.96 -24.09
C GLN A 4 14.36 -19.47 -23.84
N ASP A 5 15.40 -18.66 -24.07
CA ASP A 5 16.79 -19.14 -24.09
C ASP A 5 17.64 -18.76 -22.86
N LYS A 6 17.04 -18.26 -21.79
CA LYS A 6 17.76 -18.07 -20.52
C LYS A 6 16.94 -18.70 -19.41
N GLN A 7 17.52 -19.68 -18.71
CA GLN A 7 17.05 -20.11 -17.39
C GLN A 7 17.05 -18.89 -16.47
N PHE A 8 15.96 -18.13 -16.49
CA PHE A 8 15.73 -17.06 -15.54
C PHE A 8 15.29 -17.74 -14.25
N PRO A 9 16.06 -17.63 -13.15
CA PRO A 9 15.69 -18.26 -11.89
C PRO A 9 14.33 -17.77 -11.35
N LEU A 10 13.82 -16.67 -11.88
CA LEU A 10 12.57 -16.01 -11.50
C LEU A 10 11.35 -16.47 -12.32
N LEU A 11 11.50 -17.34 -13.34
CA LEU A 11 10.38 -17.80 -14.18
C LEU A 11 9.22 -18.35 -13.35
N HIS A 12 9.53 -19.12 -12.31
CA HIS A 12 8.53 -19.70 -11.40
C HIS A 12 7.75 -18.65 -10.59
N LEU A 13 8.29 -17.45 -10.37
CA LEU A 13 7.58 -16.36 -9.68
C LEU A 13 6.53 -15.72 -10.59
N PHE A 14 6.76 -15.69 -11.90
CA PHE A 14 5.77 -15.19 -12.87
C PHE A 14 4.61 -16.17 -13.09
N GLU A 15 4.71 -17.39 -12.57
CA GLU A 15 3.62 -18.37 -12.53
C GLU A 15 2.90 -18.39 -11.17
N ASN A 16 3.45 -17.71 -10.16
CA ASN A 16 2.88 -17.66 -8.81
C ASN A 16 1.91 -16.48 -8.67
N SER A 17 0.62 -16.78 -8.74
CA SER A 17 -0.47 -15.80 -8.61
C SER A 17 -0.51 -15.09 -7.25
N GLU A 18 -0.13 -15.77 -6.17
CA GLU A 18 -0.08 -15.17 -4.83
C GLU A 18 1.03 -14.12 -4.76
N TRP A 19 2.22 -14.45 -5.26
CA TRP A 19 3.36 -13.54 -5.30
C TRP A 19 3.08 -12.32 -6.21
N LEU A 20 2.51 -12.55 -7.38
CA LEU A 20 2.14 -11.47 -8.30
C LEU A 20 1.04 -10.57 -7.71
N SER A 21 0.10 -11.13 -6.96
CA SER A 21 -0.92 -10.35 -6.24
C SER A 21 -0.29 -9.47 -5.15
N GLN A 22 0.67 -10.00 -4.37
CA GLN A 22 1.42 -9.22 -3.41
C GLN A 22 2.22 -8.10 -4.09
N LEU A 23 2.86 -8.38 -5.23
CA LEU A 23 3.62 -7.39 -5.99
C LEU A 23 2.71 -6.27 -6.54
N ALA A 24 1.54 -6.62 -7.07
CA ALA A 24 0.56 -5.67 -7.56
C ALA A 24 0.09 -4.73 -6.43
N TYR A 25 -0.23 -5.30 -5.26
CA TYR A 25 -0.52 -4.53 -4.05
C TYR A 25 0.63 -3.60 -3.64
N LEU A 26 1.87 -4.10 -3.64
CA LEU A 26 3.05 -3.31 -3.27
C LEU A 26 3.25 -2.12 -4.21
N SER A 27 3.00 -2.30 -5.51
CA SER A 27 3.04 -1.22 -6.48
C SER A 27 2.06 -0.10 -6.11
N ASP A 28 0.80 -0.46 -5.83
CA ASP A 28 -0.24 0.51 -5.47
C ASP A 28 0.07 1.24 -4.15
N ILE A 29 0.51 0.53 -3.10
CA ILE A 29 0.78 1.17 -1.80
C ILE A 29 2.02 2.07 -1.87
N PHE A 30 3.06 1.68 -2.59
CA PHE A 30 4.25 2.52 -2.76
C PHE A 30 3.95 3.77 -3.60
N SER A 31 3.08 3.68 -4.61
CA SER A 31 2.62 4.87 -5.32
C SER A 31 1.97 5.88 -4.37
N ARG A 32 1.10 5.41 -3.46
CA ARG A 32 0.44 6.29 -2.48
C ARG A 32 1.42 6.89 -1.47
N LEU A 33 2.43 6.13 -1.07
CA LEU A 33 3.50 6.64 -0.20
C LEU A 33 4.36 7.68 -0.91
N ASN A 34 4.63 7.50 -2.21
CA ASN A 34 5.33 8.48 -3.02
C ASN A 34 4.52 9.77 -3.18
N ASP A 35 3.20 9.67 -3.41
CA ASP A 35 2.30 10.83 -3.48
C ASP A 35 2.29 11.61 -2.16
N LEU A 36 2.23 10.91 -1.03
CA LEU A 36 2.34 11.54 0.29
C LEU A 36 3.69 12.24 0.44
N ASN A 37 4.79 11.55 0.11
CA ASN A 37 6.14 12.08 0.23
C ASN A 37 6.33 13.35 -0.62
N LEU A 38 5.88 13.35 -1.87
CA LEU A 38 5.89 14.54 -2.73
C LEU A 38 5.03 15.67 -2.14
N GLY A 39 3.86 15.32 -1.61
CA GLY A 39 2.99 16.26 -0.91
C GLY A 39 3.59 16.86 0.36
N LEU A 40 4.65 16.26 0.91
CA LEU A 40 5.40 16.69 2.10
C LEU A 40 6.75 17.35 1.78
N GLN A 41 7.13 17.51 0.50
CA GLN A 41 8.42 18.11 0.08
C GLN A 41 8.30 19.57 -0.43
N GLY A 42 7.13 20.20 -0.31
CA GLY A 42 6.92 21.60 -0.74
C GLY A 42 7.61 22.65 0.14
N LEU A 43 7.98 23.79 -0.45
CA LEU A 43 8.64 24.91 0.24
C LEU A 43 7.73 25.71 1.19
N SER A 44 6.42 25.43 1.20
CA SER A 44 5.40 26.22 1.90
C SER A 44 4.43 25.38 2.75
N ILE A 45 4.87 24.23 3.26
CA ILE A 45 4.05 23.34 4.10
C ILE A 45 4.29 23.66 5.57
N THR A 46 3.21 23.98 6.28
CA THR A 46 3.24 24.20 7.72
C THR A 46 3.14 22.88 8.47
N VAL A 47 3.44 22.90 9.77
CA VAL A 47 3.23 21.73 10.65
C VAL A 47 1.76 21.30 10.66
N PHE A 48 0.81 22.22 10.49
CA PHE A 48 -0.60 21.89 10.37
C PHE A 48 -0.89 21.14 9.07
N ASP A 49 -0.33 21.58 7.94
CA ASP A 49 -0.50 20.90 6.65
C ASP A 49 0.09 19.48 6.67
N VAL A 50 1.26 19.30 7.31
CA VAL A 50 1.89 17.99 7.50
C VAL A 50 0.96 17.08 8.32
N ASN A 51 0.45 17.57 9.46
CA ASN A 51 -0.47 16.81 10.29
C ASN A 51 -1.75 16.42 9.55
N ASP A 52 -2.35 17.35 8.80
CA ASP A 52 -3.56 17.08 8.01
C ASP A 52 -3.32 16.02 6.93
N LYS A 53 -2.18 16.08 6.24
CA LYS A 53 -1.79 15.08 5.23
C LYS A 53 -1.56 13.71 5.83
N ILE A 54 -0.85 13.62 6.97
CA ILE A 54 -0.63 12.35 7.66
C ILE A 54 -1.96 11.79 8.19
N ASN A 55 -2.80 12.63 8.80
CA ASN A 55 -4.14 12.24 9.26
C ASN A 55 -5.02 11.72 8.13
N ALA A 56 -4.98 12.38 6.97
CA ALA A 56 -5.69 11.93 5.78
C ALA A 56 -5.17 10.57 5.30
N MET A 57 -3.85 10.34 5.35
CA MET A 57 -3.26 9.04 5.02
C MET A 57 -3.71 7.95 5.99
N VAL A 58 -3.70 8.20 7.30
CA VAL A 58 -4.20 7.27 8.33
C VAL A 58 -5.65 6.87 8.05
N LYS A 59 -6.53 7.83 7.75
CA LYS A 59 -7.94 7.56 7.41
C LYS A 59 -8.09 6.75 6.12
N LYS A 60 -7.27 7.02 5.09
CA LYS A 60 -7.24 6.24 3.85
C LYS A 60 -6.81 4.79 4.11
N LEU A 61 -5.76 4.59 4.90
CA LEU A 61 -5.29 3.25 5.27
C LEU A 61 -6.36 2.46 6.03
N GLN A 62 -7.09 3.10 6.96
CA GLN A 62 -8.25 2.47 7.62
C GLN A 62 -9.32 2.03 6.61
N LEU A 63 -9.65 2.89 5.65
CA LEU A 63 -10.62 2.55 4.60
C LEU A 63 -10.14 1.36 3.77
N PHE A 64 -8.87 1.35 3.37
CA PHE A 64 -8.33 0.26 2.55
C PHE A 64 -8.32 -1.07 3.30
N GLU A 65 -7.95 -1.06 4.58
CA GLU A 65 -8.03 -2.24 5.44
C GLU A 65 -9.45 -2.81 5.51
N MET A 66 -10.46 -1.96 5.72
CA MET A 66 -11.87 -2.36 5.77
C MET A 66 -12.33 -2.97 4.44
N LYS A 67 -11.94 -2.36 3.31
CA LYS A 67 -12.30 -2.86 1.97
C LYS A 67 -11.69 -4.23 1.70
N ILE A 68 -10.40 -4.42 1.98
CA ILE A 68 -9.73 -5.72 1.81
C ILE A 68 -10.34 -6.79 2.70
N LYS A 69 -10.67 -6.47 3.96
CA LYS A 69 -11.40 -7.40 4.86
C LYS A 69 -12.77 -7.82 4.31
N ALA A 70 -13.44 -6.93 3.58
CA ALA A 70 -14.71 -7.21 2.90
C ALA A 70 -14.55 -7.93 1.56
N GLY A 71 -13.31 -8.24 1.13
CA GLY A 71 -13.02 -8.83 -0.18
C GLY A 71 -13.03 -7.83 -1.34
N ASP A 72 -13.12 -6.54 -1.06
CA ASP A 72 -13.11 -5.47 -2.06
C ASP A 72 -11.69 -4.93 -2.28
N VAL A 73 -11.14 -5.22 -3.47
CA VAL A 73 -9.81 -4.78 -3.90
C VAL A 73 -9.82 -3.48 -4.71
N SER A 74 -10.96 -2.85 -4.93
CA SER A 74 -11.08 -1.63 -5.78
C SER A 74 -10.35 -0.39 -5.24
N ALA A 75 -9.79 -0.47 -4.03
CA ALA A 75 -8.85 0.52 -3.53
C ALA A 75 -7.42 0.37 -4.11
N PHE A 76 -7.14 -0.70 -4.86
CA PHE A 76 -5.82 -1.07 -5.35
C PHE A 76 -5.93 -1.36 -6.85
N PRO A 77 -5.83 -0.33 -7.72
CA PRO A 77 -6.11 -0.49 -9.16
C PRO A 77 -5.22 -1.52 -9.85
N THR A 78 -3.94 -1.58 -9.49
CA THR A 78 -3.01 -2.56 -10.07
C THR A 78 -3.39 -3.97 -9.64
N LEU A 79 -3.71 -4.17 -8.36
CA LEU A 79 -4.19 -5.44 -7.85
C LEU A 79 -5.55 -5.85 -8.45
N GLU A 80 -6.49 -4.91 -8.56
CA GLU A 80 -7.81 -5.13 -9.13
C GLU A 80 -7.72 -5.54 -10.61
N SER A 81 -6.92 -4.83 -11.41
CA SER A 81 -6.67 -5.17 -12.82
C SER A 81 -6.06 -6.58 -12.91
N PHE A 82 -5.04 -6.87 -12.08
CA PHE A 82 -4.40 -8.19 -12.08
C PHE A 82 -5.38 -9.32 -11.76
N ILE A 83 -6.19 -9.18 -10.70
CA ILE A 83 -7.17 -10.19 -10.30
C ILE A 83 -8.24 -10.38 -11.37
N SER A 84 -8.77 -9.28 -11.92
CA SER A 84 -9.83 -9.30 -12.94
C SER A 84 -9.35 -9.93 -14.25
N GLU A 85 -8.20 -9.49 -14.77
CA GLU A 85 -7.64 -9.97 -16.04
C GLU A 85 -7.29 -11.46 -16.00
N ASN A 86 -6.81 -11.94 -14.85
CA ASN A 86 -6.43 -13.34 -14.66
C ASN A 86 -7.59 -14.19 -14.11
N LYS A 87 -8.78 -13.60 -13.90
CA LYS A 87 -9.97 -14.26 -13.33
C LYS A 87 -9.68 -14.99 -12.02
N LEU A 88 -8.87 -14.36 -11.18
CA LEU A 88 -8.44 -14.91 -9.90
C LEU A 88 -9.37 -14.45 -8.77
N THR A 89 -9.20 -15.06 -7.61
CA THR A 89 -9.67 -14.53 -6.33
C THR A 89 -8.45 -14.28 -5.45
N LEU A 90 -8.51 -13.23 -4.62
CA LEU A 90 -7.43 -12.96 -3.69
C LEU A 90 -7.38 -14.04 -2.62
N ASP A 91 -6.28 -14.80 -2.60
CA ASP A 91 -6.00 -15.83 -1.60
C ASP A 91 -6.09 -15.25 -0.17
N ASP A 92 -6.59 -16.06 0.78
CA ASP A 92 -6.84 -15.62 2.15
C ASP A 92 -5.53 -15.28 2.89
N SER A 93 -4.44 -16.04 2.67
CA SER A 93 -3.12 -15.71 3.25
C SER A 93 -2.59 -14.40 2.68
N VAL A 94 -2.73 -14.17 1.38
CA VAL A 94 -2.33 -12.90 0.77
C VAL A 94 -3.16 -11.74 1.32
N ARG A 95 -4.48 -11.94 1.47
CA ARG A 95 -5.39 -10.95 2.05
C ARG A 95 -5.00 -10.58 3.48
N ASP A 96 -4.71 -11.58 4.31
CA ASP A 96 -4.31 -11.37 5.71
C ASP A 96 -2.96 -10.64 5.80
N ASN A 97 -2.01 -10.97 4.93
CA ASN A 97 -0.73 -10.27 4.84
C ASN A 97 -0.92 -8.79 4.45
N ILE A 98 -1.79 -8.51 3.47
CA ILE A 98 -2.12 -7.14 3.07
C ILE A 98 -2.75 -6.35 4.23
N VAL A 99 -3.72 -6.96 4.92
CA VAL A 99 -4.39 -6.35 6.08
C VAL A 99 -3.38 -6.03 7.17
N ALA A 100 -2.53 -6.98 7.54
CA ALA A 100 -1.50 -6.80 8.58
C ALA A 100 -0.50 -5.69 8.19
N HIS A 101 -0.10 -5.63 6.93
CA HIS A 101 0.81 -4.58 6.45
C HIS A 101 0.17 -3.19 6.47
N ILE A 102 -1.08 -3.06 6.01
CA ILE A 102 -1.84 -1.79 6.06
C ILE A 102 -2.00 -1.31 7.51
N ASP A 103 -2.33 -2.22 8.43
CA ASP A 103 -2.48 -1.88 9.84
C ASP A 103 -1.15 -1.43 10.46
N SER A 104 -0.05 -2.12 10.16
CA SER A 104 1.30 -1.71 10.59
C SER A 104 1.67 -0.31 10.06
N LEU A 105 1.46 -0.04 8.78
CA LEU A 105 1.70 1.29 8.19
C LEU A 105 0.86 2.37 8.89
N ARG A 106 -0.42 2.08 9.13
CA ARG A 106 -1.34 3.00 9.81
C ARG A 106 -0.85 3.33 11.22
N GLN A 107 -0.42 2.34 11.99
CA GLN A 107 0.12 2.53 13.34
C GLN A 107 1.40 3.38 13.33
N GLN A 108 2.29 3.16 12.35
CA GLN A 108 3.52 3.95 12.18
C GLN A 108 3.20 5.43 11.94
N PHE A 109 2.31 5.74 10.99
CA PHE A 109 1.89 7.12 10.72
C PHE A 109 1.17 7.79 11.89
N ALA A 110 0.30 7.05 12.59
CA ALA A 110 -0.40 7.56 13.77
C ALA A 110 0.57 7.91 14.91
N THR A 111 1.64 7.12 15.07
CA THR A 111 2.67 7.35 16.08
C THR A 111 3.47 8.62 15.79
N THR A 112 3.76 8.91 14.52
CA THR A 112 4.48 10.14 14.10
C THR A 112 3.75 11.42 14.52
N ILE A 113 2.42 11.44 14.46
CA ILE A 113 1.60 12.59 14.90
C ILE A 113 1.73 12.84 16.41
N GLN A 114 1.80 11.78 17.22
CA GLN A 114 1.89 11.90 18.68
C GLN A 114 3.22 12.50 19.15
N TYR A 115 4.32 12.18 18.47
CA TYR A 115 5.63 12.74 18.81
C TYR A 115 5.70 14.25 18.50
N GLN A 116 5.11 14.70 17.40
CA GLN A 116 5.10 16.13 17.04
C GLN A 116 4.26 17.00 17.99
N GLN A 117 3.18 16.44 18.57
CA GLN A 117 2.35 17.15 19.55
C GLN A 117 3.04 17.35 20.91
N LYS A 118 3.91 16.41 21.32
CA LYS A 118 4.67 16.51 22.59
C LYS A 118 5.83 17.51 22.53
N SER A 119 6.39 17.76 21.35
CA SER A 119 7.52 18.69 21.15
C SER A 119 7.12 20.17 21.07
N THR A 120 5.85 20.50 20.87
CA THR A 120 5.36 21.90 20.80
C THR A 120 4.79 22.43 22.11
N THR A 121 4.73 21.59 23.16
CA THR A 121 4.23 21.96 24.51
C THR A 121 5.35 22.09 25.56
N GLY A 122 6.62 22.09 25.14
CA GLY A 122 7.80 22.25 26.00
C GLY A 122 8.42 23.64 25.92
#